data_AF-A0A848CG22-F1
#
_entry.id   AF-A0A848CG22-F1
#
_cell.length_a   1.000
_cell.length_b   1.000
_cell.length_c   1.000
_cell.angle_alpha   90.00
_cell.angle_beta   90.00
_cell.angle_gamma   90.00
#
_symmetry.space_group_name_H-M   'P 1'
#
loop_
_entity.id
_entity.type
_entity.pdbx_description
1 polymer ?
#
loop_
_entity_poly.entity_id
_entity_poly.type
_entity_poly.pdbx_seq_one_letter_code
_entity_poly.pdbx_strand_id
1 'polypeptide(L)'
;MRTLIKNYIIDSIVFKKISNKYLSLNHAVPCYGQNAEDIFLSAYFKNKQKGFYVDIGAHHPIRFSNTYQLYQKGWRGINIDPLPGCMAEFNRKRPLDINLEMGIGKIPGHYTYYSFAEPAYNTVNEERACDVIKNRYSTLKRKIEISINSLKNIFNHHINCPIDLLTIDVEGFELDILSSND
;
A
#
# COMPACT_ATOMS: atom_id res chain seq x y z
N MET A 1 -10.27 16.01 -16.11
CA MET A 1 -11.65 16.02 -15.55
C MET A 1 -11.67 15.82 -14.04
N ARG A 2 -11.06 14.75 -13.47
CA ARG A 2 -10.96 14.54 -12.01
C ARG A 2 -10.37 15.73 -11.23
N THR A 3 -9.29 16.34 -11.70
CA THR A 3 -8.64 17.49 -11.01
C THR A 3 -9.50 18.76 -11.01
N LEU A 4 -10.19 19.04 -12.13
CA LEU A 4 -11.09 20.18 -12.27
C LEU A 4 -12.32 20.06 -11.36
N ILE A 5 -12.92 18.86 -11.31
CA ILE A 5 -14.05 18.57 -10.40
C ILE A 5 -13.60 18.66 -8.94
N LYS A 6 -12.41 18.17 -8.60
CA LYS A 6 -11.85 18.27 -7.24
C LYS A 6 -11.71 19.73 -6.78
N ASN A 7 -11.17 20.59 -7.63
CA ASN A 7 -11.01 22.01 -7.32
C ASN A 7 -12.36 22.73 -7.20
N TYR A 8 -13.32 22.43 -8.09
CA TYR A 8 -14.65 23.04 -8.04
C TYR A 8 -15.45 22.62 -6.80
N ILE A 9 -15.29 21.38 -6.35
CA ILE A 9 -15.91 20.89 -5.11
C ILE A 9 -15.27 21.56 -3.91
N ILE A 10 -13.93 21.62 -3.82
CA ILE A 10 -13.23 22.23 -2.68
C ILE A 10 -13.56 23.72 -2.53
N ASP A 11 -13.68 24.43 -3.65
CA ASP A 11 -13.98 25.87 -3.64
C ASP A 11 -15.45 26.22 -3.51
N SER A 12 -16.33 25.22 -3.60
CA SER A 12 -17.76 25.41 -3.46
C SER A 12 -18.09 25.90 -2.04
N ILE A 13 -18.95 26.93 -1.97
CA ILE A 13 -19.48 27.47 -0.72
C ILE A 13 -20.17 26.37 0.10
N VAL A 14 -20.78 25.40 -0.57
CA VAL A 14 -21.41 24.24 0.06
C VAL A 14 -20.36 23.37 0.74
N PHE A 15 -19.24 23.06 0.07
CA PHE A 15 -18.16 22.28 0.65
C PHE A 15 -17.48 23.02 1.80
N LYS A 16 -17.20 24.32 1.67
CA LYS A 16 -16.62 25.14 2.75
C LYS A 16 -17.55 25.22 3.98
N LYS A 17 -18.87 25.34 3.78
CA LYS A 17 -19.86 25.30 4.87
C LYS A 17 -19.94 23.93 5.53
N ILE A 18 -19.91 22.86 4.72
CA ILE A 18 -19.92 21.48 5.23
C ILE A 18 -18.61 21.19 5.96
N SER A 19 -17.45 21.49 5.38
CA SER A 19 -16.13 21.23 5.98
C SER A 19 -15.96 21.98 7.30
N ASN A 20 -16.35 23.25 7.39
CA ASN A 20 -16.27 24.01 8.63
C ASN A 20 -17.19 23.44 9.72
N LYS A 21 -18.37 22.93 9.32
CA LYS A 21 -19.28 22.22 10.24
C LYS A 21 -18.70 20.87 10.68
N TYR A 22 -18.08 20.10 9.78
CA TYR A 22 -17.47 18.81 10.10
C TYR A 22 -16.16 18.92 10.89
N LEU A 23 -15.34 19.94 10.63
CA LEU A 23 -14.14 20.24 11.41
C LEU A 23 -14.48 20.66 12.85
N SER A 24 -15.69 21.19 13.07
CA SER A 24 -16.21 21.49 14.41
C SER A 24 -16.85 20.29 15.13
N LEU A 25 -16.97 19.14 14.47
CA LEU A 25 -17.44 17.90 15.11
C LEU A 25 -16.24 17.16 15.71
N ASN A 26 -16.25 16.99 17.04
CA ASN A 26 -15.28 16.19 17.81
C ASN A 26 -15.22 14.68 17.44
N HIS A 27 -15.84 14.28 16.33
CA HIS A 27 -15.97 12.89 15.88
C HIS A 27 -15.38 12.63 14.47
N ALA A 28 -14.71 13.60 13.86
CA ALA A 28 -14.03 13.38 12.58
C ALA A 28 -12.83 12.42 12.76
N VAL A 29 -12.90 11.24 12.14
CA VAL A 29 -11.80 10.27 12.12
C VAL A 29 -10.99 10.49 10.84
N PRO A 30 -9.66 10.73 10.93
CA PRO A 30 -8.81 10.83 9.76
C PRO A 30 -8.91 9.57 8.89
N CYS A 31 -8.99 9.73 7.58
CA CYS A 31 -9.01 8.63 6.61
C CYS A 31 -7.76 8.72 5.73
N TYR A 32 -7.05 7.60 5.63
CA TYR A 32 -5.78 7.48 4.93
C TYR A 32 -5.87 6.50 3.77
N GLY A 33 -6.68 5.44 3.88
CA GLY A 33 -6.84 4.41 2.87
C GLY A 33 -7.52 4.95 1.61
N GLN A 34 -7.24 4.34 0.45
CA GLN A 34 -7.77 4.80 -0.83
C GLN A 34 -9.32 4.70 -0.87
N ASN A 35 -9.86 3.63 -0.28
CA ASN A 35 -11.29 3.33 -0.25
C ASN A 35 -11.89 3.37 1.16
N ALA A 36 -11.25 4.10 2.09
CA ALA A 36 -11.62 4.17 3.51
C ALA A 36 -11.60 2.82 4.28
N GLU A 37 -10.82 1.86 3.79
CA GLU A 37 -10.65 0.54 4.44
C GLU A 37 -9.99 0.68 5.81
N ASP A 38 -9.11 1.66 6.00
CA ASP A 38 -8.51 2.00 7.28
C ASP A 38 -9.55 2.37 8.35
N ILE A 39 -10.66 3.03 7.97
CA ILE A 39 -11.76 3.36 8.88
C ILE A 39 -12.47 2.09 9.34
N PHE A 40 -12.74 1.17 8.41
CA PHE A 40 -13.36 -0.11 8.74
C PHE A 40 -12.46 -0.95 9.67
N LEU A 41 -11.18 -1.08 9.34
CA LEU A 41 -10.20 -1.80 10.16
C LEU A 41 -10.07 -1.19 11.55
N SER A 42 -10.02 0.14 11.63
CA SER A 42 -9.96 0.89 12.88
C SER A 42 -11.18 0.65 13.78
N ALA A 43 -12.37 0.48 13.18
CA ALA A 43 -13.60 0.13 13.89
C ALA A 43 -13.65 -1.35 14.28
N TYR A 44 -13.23 -2.26 13.40
CA TYR A 44 -13.18 -3.70 13.65
C TYR A 44 -12.25 -4.02 14.84
N PHE A 45 -11.06 -3.43 14.85
CA PHE A 45 -10.05 -3.61 15.90
C PHE A 45 -10.18 -2.65 17.09
N LYS A 46 -11.32 -1.95 17.25
CA LYS A 46 -11.49 -0.90 18.29
C LYS A 46 -11.14 -1.35 19.72
N ASN A 47 -11.34 -2.63 20.04
CA ASN A 47 -11.09 -3.20 21.37
C ASN A 47 -9.69 -3.82 21.52
N LYS A 48 -8.88 -3.81 20.45
CA LYS A 48 -7.54 -4.40 20.43
C LYS A 48 -6.47 -3.29 20.38
N GLN A 49 -5.79 -3.10 21.50
CA GLN A 49 -4.82 -2.00 21.65
C GLN A 49 -3.53 -2.23 20.86
N LYS A 50 -3.07 -3.49 20.77
CA LYS A 50 -1.86 -3.87 20.03
C LYS A 50 -2.16 -5.10 19.19
N GLY A 51 -1.57 -5.14 18.01
CA GLY A 51 -1.62 -6.28 17.11
C GLY A 51 -0.50 -6.20 16.08
N PHE A 52 -0.40 -7.24 15.27
CA PHE A 52 0.61 -7.35 14.23
C PHE A 52 -0.02 -7.40 12.83
N TYR A 53 0.42 -6.54 11.92
CA TYR A 53 -0.03 -6.57 10.52
C TYR A 53 1.09 -6.90 9.54
N VAL A 54 0.70 -7.42 8.39
CA VAL A 54 1.52 -7.52 7.19
C VAL A 54 0.81 -6.78 6.07
N ASP A 55 1.50 -5.80 5.46
CA ASP A 55 0.99 -4.91 4.44
C ASP A 55 1.79 -5.10 3.13
N ILE A 56 1.20 -5.81 2.17
CA ILE A 56 1.82 -6.16 0.88
C ILE A 56 1.24 -5.28 -0.21
N GLY A 57 2.12 -4.55 -0.91
CA GLY A 57 1.71 -3.45 -1.78
C GLY A 57 1.50 -2.15 -0.99
N ALA A 58 2.31 -1.94 0.06
CA ALA A 58 2.09 -0.87 1.03
C ALA A 58 2.15 0.55 0.44
N HIS A 59 2.78 0.72 -0.73
CA HIS A 59 2.88 1.92 -1.57
C HIS A 59 3.48 3.18 -0.91
N HIS A 60 2.86 3.67 0.17
CA HIS A 60 3.28 4.87 0.89
C HIS A 60 2.89 4.79 2.38
N PRO A 61 3.74 5.26 3.33
CA PRO A 61 3.56 5.01 4.77
C PRO A 61 2.34 5.69 5.42
N ILE A 62 1.65 6.61 4.73
CA ILE A 62 0.54 7.40 5.29
C ILE A 62 -0.59 7.47 4.27
N ARG A 63 -0.38 8.18 3.17
CA ARG A 63 -1.33 8.27 2.06
C ARG A 63 -1.60 6.89 1.48
N PHE A 64 -2.87 6.57 1.27
CA PHE A 64 -3.37 5.29 0.77
C PHE A 64 -3.05 4.09 1.68
N SER A 65 -2.64 4.33 2.92
CA SER A 65 -2.30 3.26 3.84
C SER A 65 -3.51 2.76 4.61
N ASN A 66 -3.77 1.47 4.49
CA ASN A 66 -4.79 0.77 5.27
C ASN A 66 -4.35 0.53 6.73
N THR A 67 -3.04 0.55 6.99
CA THR A 67 -2.44 0.18 8.27
C THR A 67 -1.97 1.36 9.13
N TYR A 68 -1.88 2.57 8.58
CA TYR A 68 -1.34 3.73 9.31
C TYR A 68 -2.12 4.11 10.57
N GLN A 69 -3.46 4.02 10.57
CA GLN A 69 -4.24 4.25 11.80
C GLN A 69 -3.90 3.24 12.90
N LEU A 70 -3.70 1.97 12.54
CA LEU A 70 -3.32 0.92 13.49
C LEU A 70 -1.90 1.19 14.04
N TYR A 71 -0.98 1.59 13.17
CA TYR A 71 0.37 2.01 13.57
C TYR A 71 0.33 3.14 14.62
N GLN A 72 -0.50 4.16 14.38
CA GLN A 72 -0.70 5.28 15.32
C GLN A 72 -1.28 4.82 16.67
N LYS A 73 -2.08 3.74 16.69
CA LYS A 73 -2.62 3.11 17.90
C LYS A 73 -1.62 2.21 18.64
N GLY A 74 -0.39 2.04 18.13
CA GLY A 74 0.64 1.24 18.78
C GLY A 74 0.82 -0.16 18.19
N TRP A 75 0.11 -0.49 17.10
CA TRP A 75 0.38 -1.71 16.34
C TRP A 75 1.71 -1.62 15.62
N ARG A 76 2.32 -2.77 15.35
CA ARG A 76 3.57 -2.88 14.60
C ARG A 76 3.38 -3.92 13.51
N GLY A 77 4.18 -3.85 12.46
CA GLY A 77 4.05 -4.82 11.40
C GLY A 77 5.16 -4.78 10.38
N ILE A 78 4.90 -5.44 9.27
CA ILE A 78 5.77 -5.47 8.10
C ILE A 78 5.09 -4.75 6.96
N ASN A 79 5.77 -3.79 6.34
CA ASN A 79 5.36 -3.14 5.10
C ASN A 79 6.25 -3.62 3.98
N ILE A 80 5.67 -4.05 2.86
CA ILE A 80 6.39 -4.65 1.74
C ILE A 80 5.91 -3.99 0.45
N ASP A 81 6.84 -3.46 -0.34
CA ASP A 81 6.55 -2.90 -1.65
C ASP A 81 7.80 -2.96 -2.56
N PRO A 82 7.66 -3.39 -3.83
CA PRO A 82 8.79 -3.48 -4.75
C PRO A 82 9.27 -2.14 -5.31
N LEU A 83 8.54 -1.03 -5.09
CA LEU A 83 8.86 0.27 -5.68
C LEU A 83 10.20 0.80 -5.16
N PRO A 84 11.22 0.97 -6.02
CA PRO A 84 12.54 1.37 -5.55
C PRO A 84 12.55 2.77 -4.91
N GLY A 85 13.20 2.86 -3.75
CA GLY A 85 13.27 4.05 -2.90
C GLY A 85 12.04 4.31 -2.02
N CYS A 86 10.97 3.51 -2.11
CA CYS A 86 9.76 3.77 -1.31
C CYS A 86 10.01 3.59 0.19
N MET A 87 10.90 2.67 0.59
CA MET A 87 11.10 2.35 1.99
C MET A 87 11.90 3.39 2.77
N ALA A 88 12.57 4.33 2.09
CA ALA A 88 13.21 5.47 2.76
C ALA A 88 12.19 6.31 3.55
N GLU A 89 11.02 6.57 2.96
CA GLU A 89 9.95 7.31 3.64
C GLU A 89 9.28 6.48 4.74
N PHE A 90 9.13 5.16 4.54
CA PHE A 90 8.65 4.25 5.58
C PHE A 90 9.58 4.26 6.79
N ASN A 91 10.89 4.09 6.60
CA ASN A 91 11.86 4.11 7.69
C ASN A 91 11.84 5.44 8.46
N ARG A 92 11.55 6.55 7.79
CA ARG A 92 11.43 7.87 8.43
C ARG A 92 10.13 8.06 9.22
N LYS A 93 8.99 7.61 8.67
CA LYS A 93 7.65 7.87 9.23
C LYS A 93 7.12 6.73 10.12
N ARG A 94 7.57 5.51 9.85
CA ARG A 94 7.20 4.24 10.50
C ARG A 94 8.47 3.48 10.95
N PRO A 95 9.36 4.09 11.74
CA PRO A 95 10.64 3.48 12.15
C PRO A 95 10.49 2.24 13.04
N LEU A 96 9.30 2.01 13.60
CA LEU A 96 9.03 0.86 14.47
C LEU A 96 8.45 -0.34 13.71
N ASP A 97 8.14 -0.17 12.43
CA ASP A 97 7.78 -1.28 11.54
C ASP A 97 9.03 -1.85 10.86
N ILE A 98 8.90 -3.09 10.39
CA ILE A 98 9.84 -3.68 9.44
C ILE A 98 9.42 -3.24 8.04
N ASN A 99 10.32 -2.59 7.30
CA ASN A 99 10.00 -2.02 5.99
C ASN A 99 10.90 -2.66 4.92
N LEU A 100 10.30 -3.41 4.00
CA LEU A 100 11.01 -4.26 3.04
C LEU A 100 10.77 -3.77 1.60
N GLU A 101 11.83 -3.35 0.93
CA GLU A 101 11.79 -2.87 -0.46
C GLU A 101 12.00 -4.05 -1.42
N MET A 102 10.97 -4.87 -1.59
CA MET A 102 11.01 -6.06 -2.42
C MET A 102 9.61 -6.48 -2.86
N GLY A 103 9.55 -7.27 -3.94
CA GLY A 103 8.32 -7.95 -4.35
C GLY A 103 8.11 -9.25 -3.58
N ILE A 104 6.87 -9.73 -3.60
CA ILE A 104 6.52 -11.05 -3.09
C ILE A 104 6.08 -11.94 -4.24
N GLY A 105 6.56 -13.18 -4.27
CA GLY A 105 6.21 -14.14 -5.31
C GLY A 105 6.69 -15.55 -4.98
N LYS A 106 6.20 -16.51 -5.77
CA LYS A 106 6.47 -17.94 -5.55
C LYS A 106 7.94 -18.32 -5.70
N ILE A 107 8.65 -17.69 -6.64
CA ILE A 107 10.04 -17.99 -6.96
C ILE A 107 10.88 -16.78 -6.51
N PRO A 108 11.72 -16.93 -5.47
CA PRO A 108 12.65 -15.87 -5.06
C PRO A 108 13.71 -15.62 -6.14
N GLY A 109 14.14 -14.37 -6.29
CA GLY A 109 15.15 -14.01 -7.28
C GLY A 109 15.18 -12.51 -7.58
N HIS A 110 15.90 -12.16 -8.65
CA HIS A 110 15.93 -10.80 -9.17
C HIS A 110 15.11 -10.73 -10.46
N TYR A 111 14.25 -9.72 -10.54
CA TYR A 111 13.29 -9.56 -11.62
C TYR A 111 13.37 -8.15 -12.18
N THR A 112 13.07 -8.01 -13.48
CA THR A 112 12.93 -6.70 -14.10
C THR A 112 11.58 -6.11 -13.75
N TYR A 113 11.59 -5.01 -12.99
CA TYR A 113 10.45 -4.16 -12.73
C TYR A 113 10.28 -3.12 -13.84
N TYR A 114 9.13 -3.15 -14.50
CA TYR A 114 8.74 -2.22 -15.55
C TYR A 114 7.93 -1.09 -14.90
N SER A 115 8.55 0.09 -14.80
CA SER A 115 7.92 1.27 -14.22
C SER A 115 7.37 2.17 -15.31
N PHE A 116 6.08 2.47 -15.24
CA PHE A 116 5.33 3.28 -16.19
C PHE A 116 5.00 4.67 -15.63
N ALA A 117 4.56 5.57 -16.51
CA ALA A 117 4.17 6.92 -16.12
C ALA A 117 2.94 6.95 -15.21
N GLU A 118 1.96 6.10 -15.52
CA GLU A 118 0.82 5.75 -14.66
C GLU A 118 1.19 4.51 -13.81
N PRO A 119 1.36 4.64 -12.48
CA PRO A 119 1.83 3.56 -11.61
C PRO A 119 0.95 2.29 -11.59
N ALA A 120 -0.35 2.41 -11.89
CA ALA A 120 -1.26 1.27 -11.97
C ALA A 120 -0.86 0.22 -13.02
N TYR A 121 0.02 0.58 -13.97
CA TYR A 121 0.54 -0.34 -14.98
C TYR A 121 1.91 -0.94 -14.65
N ASN A 122 2.50 -0.59 -13.50
CA ASN A 122 3.78 -1.17 -13.10
C ASN A 122 3.66 -2.69 -12.94
N THR A 123 4.69 -3.41 -13.36
CA THR A 123 4.65 -4.88 -13.33
C THR A 123 6.05 -5.49 -13.38
N VAL A 124 6.15 -6.73 -12.94
CA VAL A 124 7.34 -7.59 -13.13
C VAL A 124 7.14 -8.61 -14.27
N ASN A 125 5.94 -8.65 -14.85
CA ASN A 125 5.61 -9.53 -15.97
C ASN A 125 5.93 -8.82 -17.30
N GLU A 126 6.88 -9.36 -18.06
CA GLU A 126 7.33 -8.77 -19.33
C GLU A 126 6.23 -8.76 -20.40
N GLU A 127 5.39 -9.79 -20.48
CA GLU A 127 4.28 -9.85 -21.44
C GLU A 127 3.26 -8.74 -21.17
N ARG A 128 2.90 -8.53 -19.90
CA ARG A 128 2.03 -7.42 -19.47
C ARG A 128 2.67 -6.07 -19.80
N ALA A 129 3.97 -5.92 -19.56
CA ALA A 129 4.68 -4.68 -19.91
C ALA A 129 4.65 -4.43 -21.42
N CYS A 130 4.87 -5.45 -22.23
CA CYS A 130 4.77 -5.37 -23.69
C CYS A 130 3.37 -4.98 -24.15
N ASP A 131 2.32 -5.53 -23.53
CA ASP A 131 0.93 -5.20 -23.85
C ASP A 131 0.59 -3.73 -23.56
N VAL A 132 1.01 -3.22 -22.39
CA VAL A 132 0.84 -1.80 -22.01
C VAL A 132 1.50 -0.87 -23.02
N ILE A 133 2.72 -1.20 -23.47
CA ILE A 133 3.47 -0.42 -24.47
C ILE A 133 2.77 -0.48 -25.83
N LYS A 134 2.41 -1.69 -26.28
CA LYS A 134 1.79 -1.93 -27.59
C LYS A 134 0.46 -1.21 -27.74
N ASN A 135 -0.39 -1.28 -26.71
CA ASN A 135 -1.71 -0.64 -26.69
C ASN A 135 -1.67 0.83 -26.25
N ARG A 136 -0.48 1.38 -25.95
CA ARG A 136 -0.26 2.77 -25.52
C ARG A 136 -1.09 3.17 -24.30
N TYR A 137 -1.32 2.24 -23.37
CA TYR A 137 -2.04 2.53 -22.12
C TYR A 137 -1.21 3.45 -21.21
N SER A 138 0.12 3.34 -21.25
CA SER A 138 1.04 4.17 -20.46
C SER A 138 2.43 4.20 -21.10
N THR A 139 3.22 5.21 -20.76
CA THR A 139 4.61 5.34 -21.24
C THR A 139 5.56 4.65 -20.27
N LEU A 140 6.41 3.74 -20.77
CA LEU A 140 7.46 3.13 -19.96
C LEU A 140 8.48 4.20 -19.55
N LYS A 141 8.70 4.37 -18.26
CA LYS A 141 9.68 5.32 -17.70
C LYS A 141 11.05 4.69 -17.55
N ARG A 142 11.11 3.49 -16.97
CA ARG A 142 12.37 2.81 -16.64
C ARG A 142 12.16 1.32 -16.40
N LYS A 143 13.23 0.55 -16.60
CA LYS A 143 13.37 -0.83 -16.17
C LYS A 143 14.37 -0.85 -15.01
N ILE A 144 14.02 -1.52 -13.92
CA ILE A 144 14.86 -1.57 -12.71
C ILE A 144 14.90 -3.02 -12.25
N GLU A 145 16.04 -3.50 -11.80
CA GLU A 145 16.12 -4.80 -11.15
C GLU A 145 15.62 -4.67 -9.70
N ILE A 146 14.70 -5.53 -9.31
CA ILE A 146 14.20 -5.62 -7.94
C ILE A 146 14.38 -7.04 -7.40
N SER A 147 14.46 -7.16 -6.08
CA SER A 147 14.43 -8.47 -5.42
C SER A 147 12.98 -8.91 -5.20
N ILE A 148 12.73 -10.21 -5.36
CA ILE A 148 11.48 -10.88 -5.01
C ILE A 148 11.81 -12.00 -4.02
N ASN A 149 10.98 -12.16 -2.99
CA ASN A 149 11.04 -13.26 -2.03
C ASN A 149 9.67 -13.91 -1.83
N SER A 150 9.62 -15.08 -1.20
CA SER A 150 8.35 -15.76 -0.89
C SER A 150 7.78 -15.32 0.44
N LEU A 151 6.45 -15.38 0.60
CA LEU A 151 5.78 -15.13 1.86
C LEU A 151 6.35 -16.02 2.97
N LYS A 152 6.53 -17.31 2.69
CA LYS A 152 7.08 -18.27 3.65
C LYS A 152 8.43 -17.85 4.19
N ASN A 153 9.33 -17.39 3.30
CA ASN A 153 10.65 -16.94 3.71
C ASN A 153 10.54 -15.69 4.58
N ILE A 154 9.74 -14.69 4.18
CA ILE A 154 9.54 -13.47 4.97
C ILE A 154 8.96 -13.78 6.34
N PHE A 155 7.94 -14.65 6.40
CA PHE A 155 7.29 -15.02 7.64
C PHE A 155 8.25 -15.75 8.57
N ASN A 156 9.01 -16.73 8.07
CA ASN A 156 10.00 -17.44 8.87
C ASN A 156 11.11 -16.55 9.43
N HIS A 157 11.51 -15.50 8.70
CA HIS A 157 12.60 -14.61 9.12
C HIS A 157 12.15 -13.49 10.06
N HIS A 158 10.93 -12.97 9.87
CA HIS A 158 10.51 -11.73 10.51
C HIS A 158 9.33 -11.89 11.47
N ILE A 159 8.59 -12.98 11.38
CA ILE A 159 7.34 -13.17 12.11
C ILE A 159 7.50 -14.30 13.13
N ASN A 160 7.49 -13.91 14.40
CA ASN A 160 7.51 -14.82 15.55
C ASN A 160 6.23 -14.67 16.42
N CYS A 161 5.21 -14.00 15.89
CA CYS A 161 3.95 -13.72 16.58
C CYS A 161 2.75 -13.94 15.65
N PRO A 162 1.52 -14.07 16.19
CA PRO A 162 0.33 -14.19 15.36
C PRO A 162 0.10 -12.94 14.49
N ILE A 163 -0.27 -13.15 13.22
CA ILE A 163 -0.68 -12.07 12.32
C ILE A 163 -2.18 -11.79 12.57
N ASP A 164 -2.49 -10.55 12.93
CA ASP A 164 -3.87 -10.10 13.17
C ASP A 164 -4.54 -9.54 11.92
N LEU A 165 -3.74 -9.00 11.01
CA LEU A 165 -4.19 -8.42 9.75
C LEU A 165 -3.17 -8.68 8.65
N LEU A 166 -3.60 -9.32 7.56
CA LEU A 166 -2.86 -9.40 6.32
C LEU A 166 -3.63 -8.59 5.27
N THR A 167 -3.01 -7.54 4.73
CA THR A 167 -3.55 -6.78 3.60
C THR A 167 -2.67 -7.02 2.38
N ILE A 168 -3.32 -7.26 1.25
CA ILE A 168 -2.68 -7.52 -0.04
C ILE A 168 -3.39 -6.60 -1.03
N ASP A 169 -2.69 -5.55 -1.45
CA ASP A 169 -3.16 -4.58 -2.45
C ASP A 169 -2.15 -4.53 -3.60
N VAL A 170 -2.24 -5.54 -4.45
CA VAL A 170 -1.32 -5.75 -5.57
C VAL A 170 -2.13 -6.11 -6.81
N GLU A 171 -1.89 -5.44 -7.92
CA GLU A 171 -2.73 -5.60 -9.11
C GLU A 171 -2.38 -6.89 -9.89
N GLY A 172 -3.14 -7.97 -9.66
CA GLY A 172 -3.11 -9.19 -10.48
C GLY A 172 -2.04 -10.21 -10.12
N PHE A 173 -1.51 -10.16 -8.90
CA PHE A 173 -0.49 -11.10 -8.37
C PHE A 173 -0.90 -11.74 -7.02
N GLU A 174 -2.14 -11.52 -6.58
CA GLU A 174 -2.65 -11.93 -5.26
C GLU A 174 -2.53 -13.44 -5.07
N LEU A 175 -2.91 -14.23 -6.08
CA LEU A 175 -2.85 -15.68 -6.01
C LEU A 175 -1.40 -16.18 -5.90
N ASP A 176 -0.49 -15.63 -6.70
CA ASP A 176 0.94 -15.99 -6.67
C ASP A 176 1.57 -15.67 -5.31
N ILE A 177 1.17 -14.54 -4.71
CA ILE A 177 1.60 -14.14 -3.38
C ILE A 177 1.08 -15.12 -2.35
N LEU A 178 -0.22 -15.41 -2.33
CA LEU A 178 -0.82 -16.33 -1.36
C LEU A 178 -0.23 -17.74 -1.46
N SER A 179 -0.05 -18.26 -2.68
CA SER A 179 0.59 -19.56 -2.93
C SER A 179 2.09 -19.60 -2.64
N SER A 180 2.72 -18.45 -2.32
CA SER A 180 4.14 -18.40 -1.91
C SER A 180 4.36 -18.69 -0.41
N ASN A 181 3.28 -18.95 0.35
CA ASN A 181 3.36 -19.28 1.77
C ASN A 181 3.41 -20.80 2.07
N ASP A 182 3.37 -21.66 1.04
CA ASP A 182 3.35 -23.12 1.17
C ASP A 182 4.70 -23.73 1.62
#